data_AF-A0A532AHA3-F1
#
_entry.id   AF-A0A532AHA3-F1
#
_cell.length_a   1.000
_cell.length_b   1.000
_cell.length_c   1.000
_cell.angle_alpha   90.00
_cell.angle_beta   90.00
_cell.angle_gamma   90.00
#
_symmetry.space_group_name_H-M   'P 1'
#
loop_
_entity.id
_entity.type
_entity.pdbx_description
1 polymer ?
#
loop_
_entity_poly.entity_id
_entity_poly.type
_entity_poly.pdbx_seq_one_letter_code
_entity_poly.pdbx_strand_id
1 'polypeptide(L)'
;TIFVDEVKNAAKTTRGIPFIFSSEQAYCLEFGDQYIRVYAYGARVGTVEIASPYVEADLFDLAYVQSADQMWISHKDYPLKVLTRTAHTTWILED
;
A
#
# COMPACT_ATOMS: atom_id res chain seq x y z
N THR A 1 -4.98 -5.44 -19.97
CA THR A 1 -5.20 -4.88 -18.63
C THR A 1 -6.49 -5.48 -18.08
N ILE A 2 -6.53 -5.81 -16.79
CA ILE A 2 -7.72 -6.39 -16.14
C ILE A 2 -8.16 -5.39 -15.07
N PHE A 3 -9.46 -5.08 -15.04
CA PHE A 3 -10.07 -4.32 -13.96
C PHE A 3 -10.27 -5.24 -12.75
N VAL A 4 -9.87 -4.78 -11.56
CA VAL A 4 -9.96 -5.56 -10.33
C VAL A 4 -11.12 -5.06 -9.47
N ASP A 5 -11.09 -3.77 -9.11
CA ASP A 5 -12.11 -3.13 -8.29
C ASP A 5 -11.98 -1.61 -8.43
N GLU A 6 -13.01 -0.89 -7.99
CA GLU A 6 -12.95 0.56 -7.79
C GLU A 6 -12.11 0.88 -6.56
N VAL A 7 -11.40 2.02 -6.61
CA VAL A 7 -10.72 2.58 -5.43
C VAL A 7 -11.73 2.93 -4.35
N LYS A 8 -11.31 3.00 -3.07
CA LYS A 8 -12.24 3.23 -1.95
C LYS A 8 -13.16 4.44 -2.16
N ASN A 9 -12.60 5.50 -2.71
CA ASN A 9 -13.30 6.75 -2.96
C ASN A 9 -12.83 7.32 -4.30
N ALA A 10 -13.62 7.13 -5.35
CA ALA A 10 -13.32 7.63 -6.69
C ALA A 10 -13.31 9.17 -6.82
N ALA A 11 -13.79 9.90 -5.81
CA ALA A 11 -13.65 11.36 -5.77
C ALA A 11 -12.26 11.82 -5.28
N LYS A 12 -11.40 10.88 -4.84
CA LYS A 12 -10.03 11.17 -4.37
C LYS A 12 -9.00 10.44 -5.21
N THR A 13 -7.85 11.08 -5.33
CA THR A 13 -6.68 10.50 -5.99
C THR A 13 -6.08 9.40 -5.13
N THR A 14 -5.69 8.30 -5.76
CA THR A 14 -4.98 7.18 -5.12
C THR A 14 -3.76 6.78 -5.95
N ARG A 15 -2.81 6.11 -5.29
CA ARG A 15 -1.57 5.63 -5.91
C ARG A 15 -1.42 4.13 -5.69
N GLY A 16 -1.32 3.39 -6.79
CA GLY A 16 -0.94 1.96 -6.75
C GLY A 16 0.57 1.81 -6.60
N ILE A 17 1.02 1.04 -5.61
CA ILE A 17 2.44 0.74 -5.36
C ILE A 17 2.63 -0.79 -5.33
N PRO A 18 3.55 -1.37 -6.11
CA PRO A 18 3.80 -2.80 -6.09
C PRO A 18 4.55 -3.21 -4.82
N PHE A 19 4.19 -4.38 -4.28
CA PHE A 19 4.94 -5.05 -3.22
C PHE A 19 5.16 -6.52 -3.64
N ILE A 20 6.42 -6.89 -3.90
CA ILE A 20 6.79 -8.19 -4.46
C ILE A 20 7.52 -9.01 -3.41
N PHE A 21 6.81 -9.91 -2.73
CA PHE A 21 7.43 -10.78 -1.72
C PHE A 21 8.22 -11.92 -2.37
N SER A 22 7.67 -12.52 -3.44
CA SER A 22 8.33 -13.56 -4.25
C SER A 22 7.77 -13.58 -5.68
N SER A 23 8.26 -14.49 -6.53
CA SER A 23 7.72 -14.74 -7.87
C SER A 23 6.26 -15.21 -7.88
N GLU A 24 5.79 -15.81 -6.79
CA GLU A 24 4.43 -16.36 -6.63
C GLU A 24 3.51 -15.42 -5.83
N GLN A 25 4.09 -14.53 -5.02
CA GLN A 25 3.36 -13.64 -4.12
C GLN A 25 3.71 -12.18 -4.41
N ALA A 26 2.89 -11.56 -5.25
CA ALA A 26 2.94 -10.16 -5.61
C ALA A 26 1.63 -9.46 -5.24
N TYR A 27 1.75 -8.23 -4.75
CA TYR A 27 0.64 -7.42 -4.27
C TYR A 27 0.66 -6.06 -4.93
N CYS A 28 -0.51 -5.48 -5.11
CA CYS A 28 -0.69 -4.06 -5.39
C CYS A 28 -1.25 -3.40 -4.12
N LEU A 29 -0.53 -2.40 -3.63
CA LEU A 29 -0.94 -1.57 -2.51
C LEU A 29 -1.64 -0.33 -3.06
N GLU A 30 -2.91 -0.16 -2.74
CA GLU A 30 -3.65 1.08 -2.99
C GLU A 30 -3.39 2.04 -1.83
N PHE A 31 -2.53 3.03 -2.05
CA PHE A 31 -2.38 4.16 -1.15
C PHE A 31 -3.45 5.19 -1.50
N GLY A 32 -4.30 5.53 -0.53
CA GLY A 32 -5.27 6.60 -0.65
C GLY A 32 -5.16 7.55 0.54
N ASP A 33 -6.10 8.49 0.62
CA ASP A 33 -6.11 9.50 1.68
C ASP A 33 -6.25 8.86 3.09
N GLN A 34 -5.12 8.77 3.79
CA GLN A 34 -4.95 8.21 5.13
C GLN A 34 -5.25 6.70 5.27
N TYR A 35 -5.16 5.94 4.17
CA TYR A 35 -5.30 4.48 4.21
C TYR A 35 -4.43 3.76 3.17
N ILE A 36 -4.18 2.48 3.43
CA ILE A 36 -3.60 1.54 2.46
C ILE A 36 -4.50 0.32 2.36
N ARG A 37 -4.86 -0.10 1.15
CA ARG A 37 -5.54 -1.37 0.86
C ARG A 37 -4.65 -2.30 0.08
N VAL A 38 -4.91 -3.60 0.18
CA VAL A 38 -4.06 -4.63 -0.42
C VAL A 38 -4.85 -5.45 -1.42
N TYR A 39 -4.26 -5.63 -2.60
CA TYR A 39 -4.79 -6.43 -3.69
C TYR A 39 -3.77 -7.48 -4.12
N ALA A 40 -4.24 -8.68 -4.43
CA ALA A 40 -3.44 -9.77 -4.96
C ALA A 40 -4.33 -10.69 -5.80
N TYR A 41 -3.73 -11.40 -6.76
CA TYR A 41 -4.46 -12.40 -7.57
C TYR A 41 -5.74 -11.87 -8.24
N GLY A 42 -5.75 -10.59 -8.61
CA GLY A 42 -6.90 -9.96 -9.29
C GLY A 42 -8.09 -9.66 -8.38
N ALA A 43 -7.92 -9.63 -7.05
CA ALA A 43 -8.96 -9.30 -6.09
C ALA A 43 -8.40 -8.54 -4.86
N ARG A 44 -9.30 -7.93 -4.10
CA ARG A 44 -8.96 -7.35 -2.79
C ARG A 44 -8.63 -8.45 -1.78
N VAL A 45 -7.57 -8.27 -1.00
CA VAL A 45 -7.18 -9.22 0.04
C VAL A 45 -8.09 -9.04 1.25
N GLY A 46 -9.19 -9.79 1.27
CA GLY A 46 -10.20 -9.73 2.33
C GLY A 46 -10.67 -8.30 2.58
N THR A 47 -10.65 -7.90 3.85
CA THR A 47 -10.99 -6.53 4.29
C THR A 47 -9.77 -5.74 4.73
N VAL A 48 -8.55 -6.15 4.33
CA VAL A 48 -7.31 -5.49 4.77
C VAL A 48 -7.35 -4.00 4.42
N GLU A 49 -7.16 -3.19 5.45
CA GLU A 49 -7.06 -1.75 5.38
C GLU A 49 -6.16 -1.30 6.52
N ILE A 50 -5.06 -0.63 6.19
CA ILE A 50 -4.09 -0.10 7.15
C ILE A 50 -4.27 1.40 7.23
N ALA A 51 -4.38 1.95 8.45
CA ALA A 51 -4.37 3.40 8.64
C ALA A 51 -3.00 3.96 8.28
N SER A 52 -2.98 5.07 7.54
CA SER A 52 -1.75 5.72 7.09
C SER A 52 -1.78 7.21 7.44
N PRO A 53 -0.63 7.84 7.73
CA PRO A 53 -0.60 9.29 7.96
C PRO A 53 -0.65 10.10 6.65
N TYR A 54 -0.47 9.48 5.48
CA TYR A 54 -0.30 10.19 4.22
C TYR A 54 -1.63 10.71 3.69
N VAL A 55 -1.69 12.01 3.43
CA VAL A 55 -2.86 12.63 2.78
C VAL A 55 -2.80 12.49 1.26
N GLU A 56 -3.94 12.64 0.60
CA GLU A 56 -4.08 12.58 -0.86
C GLU A 56 -3.01 13.39 -1.62
N ALA A 57 -2.73 14.61 -1.16
CA ALA A 57 -1.81 15.53 -1.81
C ALA A 57 -0.36 15.03 -1.88
N ASP A 58 0.03 14.16 -0.94
CA ASP A 58 1.43 13.75 -0.76
C ASP A 58 1.71 12.36 -1.35
N LEU A 59 0.67 11.64 -1.80
CA LEU A 59 0.79 10.23 -2.19
C LEU A 59 1.82 10.00 -3.30
N PHE A 60 1.93 10.93 -4.25
CA PHE A 60 2.86 10.82 -5.39
C PHE A 60 4.29 11.22 -5.06
N ASP A 61 4.49 11.93 -3.96
CA ASP A 61 5.82 12.33 -3.46
C ASP A 61 6.44 11.29 -2.52
N LEU A 62 5.68 10.25 -2.14
CA LEU A 62 6.22 9.13 -1.38
C LEU A 62 7.32 8.42 -2.17
N ALA A 63 8.50 8.31 -1.55
CA ALA A 63 9.56 7.43 -2.00
C ALA A 63 9.51 6.13 -1.18
N TYR A 64 9.92 5.02 -1.79
CA TYR A 64 9.92 3.73 -1.10
C TYR A 64 11.05 2.83 -1.58
N VAL A 65 11.48 1.95 -0.70
CA VAL A 65 12.33 0.81 -1.00
C VAL A 65 11.77 -0.41 -0.30
N GLN A 66 11.81 -1.56 -0.96
CA GLN A 66 11.30 -2.81 -0.42
C GLN A 66 12.44 -3.83 -0.31
N SER A 67 12.44 -4.61 0.75
CA SER A 67 13.26 -5.81 0.92
C SER A 67 12.42 -6.90 1.58
N ALA A 68 12.29 -8.04 0.91
CA ALA A 68 11.50 -9.19 1.38
C ALA A 68 10.08 -8.77 1.82
N ASP A 69 9.76 -8.95 3.11
CA ASP A 69 8.48 -8.67 3.75
C ASP A 69 8.33 -7.24 4.29
N GLN A 70 9.33 -6.37 4.09
CA GLN A 70 9.31 -4.99 4.59
C GLN A 70 9.44 -3.96 3.46
N MET A 71 8.73 -2.85 3.59
CA MET A 71 8.82 -1.67 2.73
C MET A 71 9.02 -0.42 3.58
N TRP A 72 10.13 0.27 3.37
CA TRP A 72 10.40 1.58 3.96
C TRP A 72 9.82 2.65 3.06
N ILE A 73 9.07 3.57 3.65
CA ILE A 73 8.38 4.65 2.94
C ILE A 73 8.85 5.97 3.55
N SER A 74 9.40 6.84 2.71
CA SER A 74 9.92 8.14 3.11
C SER A 74 9.21 9.27 2.38
N HIS A 75 9.10 10.40 3.08
CA HIS A 75 8.60 11.66 2.56
C HIS A 75 9.26 12.80 3.34
N LYS A 76 9.32 14.00 2.76
CA LYS A 76 9.95 15.16 3.40
C LYS A 76 9.25 15.63 4.68
N ASP A 77 7.94 15.45 4.77
CA ASP A 77 7.10 15.98 5.87
C ASP A 77 6.62 14.90 6.85
N TYR A 78 6.88 13.62 6.59
CA TYR A 78 6.47 12.53 7.47
C TYR A 78 7.70 11.79 8.01
N PRO A 79 7.64 11.27 9.26
CA PRO A 79 8.62 10.30 9.72
C PRO A 79 8.71 9.12 8.75
N LEU A 80 9.88 8.48 8.72
CA LEU A 80 10.05 7.21 8.03
C LEU A 80 9.00 6.22 8.56
N LYS A 81 8.36 5.47 7.67
CA LYS A 81 7.46 4.39 8.05
C LYS A 81 7.93 3.07 7.46
N VAL A 82 7.66 1.98 8.18
CA VAL A 82 7.94 0.62 7.73
C VAL A 82 6.62 -0.13 7.63
N LEU A 83 6.25 -0.51 6.40
CA LEU A 83 5.14 -1.41 6.13
C LEU A 83 5.67 -2.85 6.11
N THR A 84 5.21 -3.68 7.04
CA THR A 84 5.62 -5.09 7.17
C THR A 84 4.46 -6.03 6.86
N ARG A 85 4.69 -7.03 6.01
CA ARG A 85 3.74 -8.12 5.70
C ARG A 85 4.08 -9.38 6.48
N THR A 86 3.38 -9.63 7.59
CA THR A 86 3.58 -10.85 8.39
C THR A 86 2.76 -12.05 7.89
N ALA A 87 1.63 -11.81 7.20
CA ALA A 87 0.84 -12.84 6.54
C ALA A 87 0.10 -12.26 5.34
N HIS A 88 -0.54 -13.10 4.53
CA HIS A 88 -1.33 -12.65 3.36
C HIS A 88 -2.33 -11.55 3.73
N THR A 89 -3.03 -11.73 4.86
CA THR A 89 -4.06 -10.81 5.37
C THR A 89 -3.59 -9.94 6.55
N THR A 90 -2.29 -9.93 6.89
CA THR A 90 -1.78 -9.22 8.07
C THR A 90 -0.62 -8.32 7.68
N TRP A 91 -0.86 -7.02 7.85
CA TRP A 91 0.01 -5.94 7.45
C TRP A 91 0.05 -4.90 8.56
N ILE A 92 1.24 -4.38 8.84
CA ILE A 92 1.46 -3.45 9.95
C ILE A 92 2.29 -2.29 9.42
N LEU A 93 1.90 -1.05 9.74
CA LEU A 93 2.65 0.17 9.43
C LEU A 93 3.15 0.77 10.74
N GLU A 94 4.47 0.80 10.91
CA GLU A 94 5.16 1.30 12.11
C GLU A 94 6.14 2.43 11.75
N ASP A 95 6.66 3.11 12.78
CA ASP A 95 7.77 4.07 12.69
C ASP A 95 9.13 3.35 12.53
#